data_AF-A0A6P7N0R1-F1
#
_entry.id   AF-A0A6P7N0R1-F1
#
_cell.length_a   1.000
_cell.length_b   1.000
_cell.length_c   1.000
_cell.angle_alpha   90.00
_cell.angle_beta   90.00
_cell.angle_gamma   90.00
#
_symmetry.space_group_name_H-M   'P 1'
#
loop_
_entity.id
_entity.type
_entity.pdbx_description
1 polymer ?
#
loop_
_entity_poly.entity_id
_entity_poly.type
_entity_poly.pdbx_seq_one_letter_code
_entity_poly.pdbx_strand_id
1 'polypeptide(L)'
;MEVKVSSPDYPERNRDSVMEDFLKRIECYKVTYQPLDPDEHDKNLSFIQIMNVGQRFLVNRVQDYIQSKIVYYLMNIHVHSHSIYLCRHGESQHNIEGLIGGDSELSERGKEFAAALKGFVEEHDLSDLKVWTSQLRRTIQTAEELGVPYEQWKILNEIDAGVCEEMTYKMIEEKFPEEFAMRDLDKYHYRYPGGESYQDLVQRLEPVIMELERQGNVLVICHQAVMRCLLAYFLDKSADELPYLMCPLHTVLKLTPVAYGCNVDTFDLKVEAVSTDRPLNKVRTDVVSPALLRRNSFTPLSSQDQIKRPRLHSGGEPPQGRVSQTSALPDVQRFQASEEVHEDTLNGFTAADADD
;
A
#
# COMPACT_ATOMS: atom_id res chain seq x y z
N MET A 1 -6.25 -14.91 19.43
CA MET A 1 -7.12 -15.93 20.08
C MET A 1 -8.27 -16.34 19.19
N GLU A 2 -9.01 -15.39 18.59
CA GLU A 2 -10.16 -15.68 17.70
C GLU A 2 -9.85 -16.70 16.60
N VAL A 3 -8.68 -16.61 15.98
CA VAL A 3 -8.23 -17.52 14.92
C VAL A 3 -8.17 -18.99 15.36
N LYS A 4 -7.87 -19.28 16.63
CA LYS A 4 -7.67 -20.66 17.09
C LYS A 4 -8.98 -21.38 17.36
N VAL A 5 -10.01 -20.64 17.75
CA VAL A 5 -11.37 -21.16 17.93
C VAL A 5 -11.99 -21.59 16.61
N SER A 6 -11.67 -20.90 15.50
CA SER A 6 -12.13 -21.24 14.15
C SER A 6 -11.14 -22.13 13.37
N SER A 7 -10.06 -22.59 14.02
CA SER A 7 -9.02 -23.39 13.40
C SER A 7 -9.51 -24.82 13.09
N PRO A 8 -9.13 -25.41 11.95
CA PRO A 8 -9.45 -26.80 11.62
C PRO A 8 -8.86 -27.82 12.63
N ASP A 9 -7.84 -27.44 13.40
CA ASP A 9 -7.26 -28.24 14.49
C ASP A 9 -8.27 -28.57 15.60
N TYR A 10 -9.34 -27.76 15.74
CA TYR A 10 -10.34 -27.90 16.80
C TYR A 10 -11.71 -28.21 16.19
N PRO A 11 -12.08 -29.50 16.06
CA PRO A 11 -13.38 -29.91 15.51
C PRO A 11 -14.55 -29.57 16.44
N GLU A 12 -14.31 -29.53 17.75
CA GLU A 12 -15.27 -29.05 18.74
C GLU A 12 -15.25 -27.51 18.82
N ARG A 13 -16.44 -26.88 18.80
CA ARG A 13 -16.57 -25.42 18.80
C ARG A 13 -16.76 -24.79 20.18
N ASN A 14 -16.61 -25.56 21.26
CA ASN A 14 -16.69 -25.00 22.60
C ASN A 14 -15.43 -24.17 22.88
N ARG A 15 -15.60 -22.85 22.91
CA ARG A 15 -14.52 -21.87 23.05
C ARG A 15 -13.67 -22.12 24.30
N ASP A 16 -14.28 -22.52 25.40
CA ASP A 16 -13.59 -22.66 26.69
C ASP A 16 -12.69 -23.90 26.69
N SER A 17 -13.18 -25.03 26.16
CA SER A 17 -12.40 -26.26 26.01
C SER A 17 -11.21 -26.07 25.06
N VAL A 18 -11.45 -25.43 23.91
CA VAL A 18 -10.39 -25.10 22.94
C VAL A 18 -9.33 -24.19 23.55
N MET A 19 -9.76 -23.20 24.34
CA MET A 19 -8.85 -22.29 25.03
C MET A 19 -7.95 -23.02 26.01
N GLU A 20 -8.54 -23.89 26.85
CA GLU A 20 -7.79 -24.64 27.86
C GLU A 20 -6.76 -25.58 27.22
N ASP A 21 -7.16 -26.32 26.19
CA ASP A 21 -6.24 -27.18 25.44
C ASP A 21 -5.13 -26.38 24.76
N PHE A 22 -5.46 -25.26 24.12
CA PHE A 22 -4.48 -24.43 23.43
C PHE A 22 -3.44 -23.83 24.39
N LEU A 23 -3.86 -23.41 25.59
CA LEU A 23 -2.93 -22.96 26.64
C LEU A 23 -2.00 -24.09 27.10
N LYS A 24 -2.51 -25.31 27.29
CA LYS A 24 -1.67 -26.49 27.61
C LYS A 24 -0.66 -26.75 26.49
N ARG A 25 -1.06 -26.64 25.23
CA ARG A 25 -0.19 -26.78 24.07
C ARG A 25 0.95 -25.75 24.08
N ILE A 26 0.67 -24.49 24.44
CA ILE A 26 1.69 -23.45 24.59
C ILE A 26 2.70 -23.83 25.69
N GLU A 27 2.24 -24.32 26.84
CA GLU A 27 3.13 -24.78 27.92
C GLU A 27 4.05 -25.91 27.45
N CYS A 28 3.57 -26.83 26.61
CA CYS A 28 4.42 -27.86 26.03
C CYS A 28 5.57 -27.28 25.18
N TYR A 29 5.32 -26.24 24.38
CA TYR A 29 6.37 -25.60 23.59
C TYR A 29 7.37 -24.84 24.47
N LYS A 30 6.94 -24.22 25.57
CA LYS A 30 7.83 -23.48 26.49
C LYS A 30 8.95 -24.35 27.07
N VAL A 31 8.73 -25.65 27.25
CA VAL A 31 9.73 -26.59 27.79
C VAL A 31 11.00 -26.66 26.94
N THR A 32 10.87 -26.50 25.62
CA THR A 32 11.97 -26.69 24.66
C THR A 32 12.28 -25.45 23.83
N TYR A 33 11.49 -24.39 23.96
CA TYR A 33 11.66 -23.18 23.17
C TYR A 33 12.94 -22.43 23.54
N GLN A 34 13.80 -22.24 22.56
CA GLN A 34 15.00 -21.42 22.64
C GLN A 34 14.81 -20.22 21.70
N PRO A 35 14.64 -19.00 22.24
CA PRO A 35 14.60 -17.79 21.42
C PRO A 35 15.91 -17.59 20.65
N LEU A 36 15.86 -16.85 19.55
CA LEU A 36 17.07 -16.46 18.83
C LEU A 36 17.96 -15.59 19.71
N ASP A 37 19.25 -15.91 19.73
CA ASP A 37 20.27 -15.20 20.50
C ASP A 37 21.26 -14.47 19.57
N PRO A 38 21.08 -13.16 19.35
CA PRO A 38 21.95 -12.38 18.46
C PRO A 38 23.37 -12.19 18.99
N ASP A 39 23.63 -12.40 20.29
CA ASP A 39 24.91 -12.07 20.90
C ASP A 39 25.87 -13.27 20.89
N GLU A 40 25.37 -14.50 21.06
CA GLU A 40 26.22 -15.70 21.07
C GLU A 40 25.93 -16.65 19.90
N HIS A 41 24.83 -17.40 19.97
CA HIS A 41 24.60 -18.57 19.11
C HIS A 41 24.22 -18.18 17.68
N ASP A 42 23.30 -17.22 17.55
CA ASP A 42 22.67 -16.84 16.27
C ASP A 42 23.23 -15.55 15.68
N LYS A 43 24.34 -15.04 16.23
CA LYS A 43 24.97 -13.78 15.83
C LYS A 43 25.24 -13.62 14.33
N ASN A 44 25.43 -14.74 13.63
CA ASN A 44 25.73 -14.75 12.19
C ASN A 44 24.49 -14.89 11.30
N LEU A 45 23.31 -15.15 11.88
CA LEU A 45 22.04 -15.33 11.16
C LEU A 45 21.38 -13.99 10.84
N SER A 46 20.59 -13.99 9.76
CA SER A 46 19.77 -12.85 9.35
C SER A 46 18.34 -13.05 9.83
N PHE A 47 17.86 -12.19 10.73
CA PHE A 47 16.53 -12.31 11.30
C PHE A 47 15.98 -10.99 11.83
N ILE A 48 14.67 -10.97 12.06
CA ILE A 48 13.96 -9.92 12.79
C ILE A 48 13.14 -10.58 13.91
N GLN A 49 13.31 -10.10 15.14
CA GLN A 49 12.51 -10.47 16.29
C GLN A 49 11.55 -9.32 16.62
N ILE A 50 10.25 -9.60 16.47
CA ILE A 50 9.17 -8.66 16.75
C ILE A 50 8.67 -8.94 18.17
N MET A 51 8.84 -7.97 19.06
CA MET A 51 8.49 -8.11 20.48
C MET A 51 7.26 -7.28 20.81
N ASN A 52 6.37 -7.86 21.61
CA ASN A 52 5.14 -7.22 22.08
C ASN A 52 4.32 -6.60 20.93
N VAL A 53 4.12 -7.36 19.85
CA VAL A 53 3.26 -6.97 18.72
C VAL A 53 3.72 -5.65 18.06
N GLY A 54 5.03 -5.53 17.83
CA GLY A 54 5.61 -4.39 17.11
C GLY A 54 6.01 -3.20 17.98
N GLN A 55 5.95 -3.31 19.32
CA GLN A 55 6.46 -2.25 20.20
C GLN A 55 7.99 -2.14 20.16
N ARG A 56 8.70 -3.27 19.94
CA ARG A 56 10.15 -3.32 19.84
C ARG A 56 10.57 -4.31 18.76
N PHE A 57 11.66 -3.99 18.09
CA PHE A 57 12.25 -4.83 17.05
C PHE A 57 13.73 -5.04 17.34
N LEU A 58 14.20 -6.26 17.15
CA LEU A 58 15.62 -6.58 17.07
C LEU A 58 15.89 -7.13 15.68
N VAL A 59 16.77 -6.47 14.93
CA VAL A 59 17.11 -6.86 13.56
C VAL A 59 18.59 -7.23 13.52
N ASN A 60 18.91 -8.43 13.07
CA ASN A 60 20.27 -8.90 12.92
C ASN A 60 20.63 -9.15 11.45
N ARG A 61 21.79 -8.62 11.02
CA ARG A 61 22.45 -8.85 9.72
C ARG A 61 21.52 -8.87 8.49
N VAL A 62 20.88 -7.75 8.18
CA VAL A 62 20.19 -7.57 6.89
C VAL A 62 21.22 -7.66 5.74
N GLN A 63 21.02 -8.58 4.80
CA GLN A 63 22.01 -8.92 3.77
C GLN A 63 21.75 -8.25 2.42
N ASP A 64 20.49 -7.96 2.11
CA ASP A 64 20.09 -7.51 0.78
C ASP A 64 18.87 -6.57 0.83
N TYR A 65 18.50 -6.11 -0.36
CA TYR A 65 17.39 -5.18 -0.56
C TYR A 65 16.04 -5.77 -0.12
N ILE A 66 15.76 -7.04 -0.44
CA ILE A 66 14.46 -7.64 -0.12
C ILE A 66 14.30 -7.82 1.39
N GLN A 67 15.36 -8.22 2.11
CA GLN A 67 15.35 -8.29 3.56
C GLN A 67 15.13 -6.90 4.18
N SER A 68 15.75 -5.85 3.63
CA SER A 68 15.52 -4.48 4.11
C SER A 68 14.07 -4.02 3.93
N LYS A 69 13.43 -4.40 2.82
CA LYS A 69 12.01 -4.12 2.54
C LYS A 69 11.09 -4.91 3.45
N ILE A 70 11.38 -6.19 3.72
CA ILE A 70 10.64 -7.01 4.68
C ILE A 70 10.69 -6.39 6.07
N VAL A 71 11.89 -5.99 6.54
CA VAL A 71 12.05 -5.30 7.83
C VAL A 71 11.24 -4.01 7.86
N TYR A 72 11.36 -3.18 6.82
CA TYR A 72 10.60 -1.93 6.73
C TYR A 72 9.08 -2.16 6.79
N TYR A 73 8.57 -3.16 6.06
CA TYR A 73 7.16 -3.53 6.10
C TYR A 73 6.71 -3.94 7.50
N LEU A 74 7.43 -4.89 8.13
CA LEU A 74 7.10 -5.41 9.46
C LEU A 74 7.16 -4.35 10.56
N MET A 75 7.93 -3.28 10.37
CA MET A 75 8.01 -2.17 11.31
C MET A 75 6.87 -1.17 11.19
N ASN A 76 6.11 -1.16 10.09
CA ASN A 76 5.04 -0.20 9.84
C ASN A 76 3.63 -0.79 9.96
N ILE A 77 3.47 -2.11 9.94
CA ILE A 77 2.18 -2.77 10.15
C ILE A 77 1.75 -2.74 11.62
N HIS A 78 0.45 -2.71 11.87
CA HIS A 78 -0.12 -2.87 13.21
C HIS A 78 -1.34 -3.80 13.20
N VAL A 79 -1.66 -4.38 14.36
CA VAL A 79 -2.80 -5.31 14.52
C VAL A 79 -4.08 -4.64 15.02
N HIS A 80 -4.08 -3.31 15.18
CA HIS A 80 -5.28 -2.61 15.61
C HIS A 80 -6.38 -2.76 14.57
N SER A 81 -7.62 -2.95 15.01
CA SER A 81 -8.76 -2.99 14.10
C SER A 81 -8.98 -1.59 13.52
N HIS A 82 -9.03 -1.48 12.20
CA HIS A 82 -9.31 -0.24 11.49
C HIS A 82 -10.07 -0.54 10.20
N SER A 83 -10.66 0.50 9.61
CA SER A 83 -11.39 0.40 8.35
C SER A 83 -10.80 1.33 7.30
N ILE A 84 -10.56 0.80 6.11
CA ILE A 84 -10.10 1.57 4.96
C ILE A 84 -11.28 1.69 4.00
N TYR A 85 -11.63 2.92 3.65
CA TYR A 85 -12.72 3.23 2.72
C TYR A 85 -12.09 3.62 1.39
N LEU A 86 -12.47 2.93 0.32
CA LEU A 86 -12.03 3.25 -1.04
C LEU A 86 -13.23 3.65 -1.87
N CYS A 87 -13.14 4.80 -2.54
CA CYS A 87 -14.07 5.16 -3.59
C CYS A 87 -13.34 5.90 -4.71
N ARG A 88 -13.99 5.98 -5.87
CA ARG A 88 -13.56 6.88 -6.93
C ARG A 88 -14.10 8.28 -6.66
N HIS A 89 -13.51 9.27 -7.32
CA HIS A 89 -14.18 10.56 -7.50
C HIS A 89 -15.63 10.39 -8.02
N GLY A 90 -16.47 11.39 -7.76
CA GLY A 90 -17.79 11.47 -8.43
C GLY A 90 -17.67 11.47 -9.95
N GLU A 91 -18.74 11.11 -10.65
CA GLU A 91 -18.77 11.13 -12.12
C GLU A 91 -18.22 12.47 -12.65
N SER A 92 -17.29 12.40 -13.60
CA SER A 92 -16.67 13.57 -14.22
C SER A 92 -17.16 13.81 -15.64
N GLN A 93 -16.92 15.00 -16.17
CA GLN A 93 -17.29 15.34 -17.54
C GLN A 93 -16.65 14.39 -18.58
N HIS A 94 -15.38 14.02 -18.39
CA HIS A 94 -14.73 13.02 -19.24
C HIS A 94 -15.36 11.63 -19.13
N ASN A 95 -15.95 11.26 -17.99
CA ASN A 95 -16.65 9.97 -17.89
C ASN A 95 -17.89 9.96 -18.79
N ILE A 96 -18.68 11.04 -18.78
CA ILE A 96 -19.87 11.18 -19.64
C ILE A 96 -19.48 11.09 -21.13
N GLU A 97 -18.36 11.72 -21.49
CA GLU A 97 -17.84 11.74 -22.86
C GLU A 97 -17.09 10.45 -23.25
N GLY A 98 -16.81 9.57 -22.30
CA GLY A 98 -16.05 8.33 -22.50
C GLY A 98 -14.55 8.56 -22.76
N LEU A 99 -14.01 9.72 -22.36
CA LEU A 99 -12.60 10.08 -22.46
C LEU A 99 -11.81 9.48 -21.29
N ILE A 100 -10.60 9.00 -21.56
CA ILE A 100 -9.67 8.55 -20.52
C ILE A 100 -8.69 9.67 -20.13
N GLY A 101 -8.22 9.65 -18.88
CA GLY A 101 -7.24 10.63 -18.41
C GLY A 101 -7.80 12.05 -18.25
N GLY A 102 -6.92 13.04 -18.39
CA GLY A 102 -7.19 14.46 -18.26
C GLY A 102 -7.50 14.92 -16.83
N ASP A 103 -7.92 16.17 -16.71
CA ASP A 103 -8.22 16.83 -15.43
C ASP A 103 -9.58 17.54 -15.43
N SER A 104 -10.60 16.86 -15.97
CA SER A 104 -11.96 17.40 -16.02
C SER A 104 -12.61 17.51 -14.64
N GLU A 105 -13.55 18.44 -14.51
CA GLU A 105 -14.38 18.62 -13.31
C GLU A 105 -15.45 17.52 -13.15
N LEU A 106 -16.09 17.51 -11.98
CA LEU A 106 -17.29 16.70 -11.72
C LEU A 106 -18.47 17.12 -12.61
N SER A 107 -19.25 16.14 -13.05
CA SER A 107 -20.58 16.36 -13.60
C SER A 107 -21.57 16.75 -12.48
N GLU A 108 -22.79 17.13 -12.84
CA GLU A 108 -23.84 17.38 -11.84
C GLU A 108 -24.13 16.14 -10.98
N ARG A 109 -24.17 14.94 -11.59
CA ARG A 109 -24.30 13.68 -10.84
C ARG A 109 -23.07 13.38 -9.98
N GLY A 110 -21.87 13.80 -10.41
CA GLY A 110 -20.67 13.70 -9.59
C GLY A 110 -20.74 14.55 -8.32
N LYS A 111 -21.34 15.75 -8.40
CA LYS A 111 -21.59 16.61 -7.23
C LYS A 111 -22.65 16.02 -6.32
N GLU A 112 -23.72 15.45 -6.88
CA GLU A 112 -24.74 14.72 -6.10
C GLU A 112 -24.10 13.54 -5.33
N PHE A 113 -23.18 12.80 -5.95
CA PHE A 113 -22.43 11.75 -5.27
C PHE A 113 -21.56 12.31 -4.14
N ALA A 114 -20.87 13.43 -4.33
CA ALA A 114 -20.05 14.04 -3.29
C ALA A 114 -20.91 14.42 -2.06
N ALA A 115 -22.11 14.95 -2.28
CA ALA A 115 -23.07 15.23 -1.21
C ALA A 115 -23.59 13.95 -0.53
N ALA A 116 -23.85 12.89 -1.30
CA ALA A 116 -24.25 11.59 -0.75
C ALA A 116 -23.11 10.94 0.06
N LEU A 117 -21.85 11.09 -0.38
CA LEU A 117 -20.68 10.61 0.33
C LEU A 117 -20.49 11.32 1.66
N LYS A 118 -20.76 12.63 1.72
CA LYS A 118 -20.80 13.36 2.99
C LYS A 118 -21.84 12.77 3.95
N GLY A 119 -23.06 12.55 3.47
CA GLY A 119 -24.11 11.91 4.26
C GLY A 119 -23.71 10.52 4.76
N PHE A 120 -23.04 9.72 3.92
CA PHE A 120 -22.51 8.41 4.32
C PHE A 120 -21.47 8.52 5.44
N VAL A 121 -20.53 9.47 5.35
CA VAL A 121 -19.49 9.70 6.36
C VAL A 121 -20.11 10.13 7.70
N GLU A 122 -21.11 11.01 7.66
CA GLU A 122 -21.84 11.48 8.85
C GLU A 122 -22.68 10.36 9.48
N GLU A 123 -23.38 9.55 8.68
CA GLU A 123 -24.22 8.44 9.14
C GLU A 123 -23.40 7.34 9.86
N HIS A 124 -22.18 7.09 9.40
CA HIS A 124 -21.31 6.05 9.95
C HIS A 124 -20.40 6.54 11.09
N ASP A 125 -20.58 7.78 11.55
CA ASP A 125 -19.82 8.41 12.65
C ASP A 125 -18.29 8.25 12.52
N LEU A 126 -17.76 8.55 11.33
CA LEU A 126 -16.33 8.42 11.04
C LEU A 126 -15.54 9.64 11.56
N SER A 127 -15.60 9.90 12.87
CA SER A 127 -15.13 11.13 13.52
C SER A 127 -13.62 11.39 13.44
N ASP A 128 -12.78 10.35 13.34
CA ASP A 128 -11.31 10.45 13.18
C ASP A 128 -10.83 10.04 11.78
N LEU A 129 -11.67 10.21 10.75
CA LEU A 129 -11.38 9.80 9.38
C LEU A 129 -10.33 10.70 8.72
N LYS A 130 -9.21 10.12 8.29
CA LYS A 130 -8.29 10.81 7.38
C LYS A 130 -8.80 10.68 5.95
N VAL A 131 -8.84 11.79 5.21
CA VAL A 131 -9.26 11.80 3.81
C VAL A 131 -8.07 12.07 2.91
N TRP A 132 -7.84 11.18 1.95
CA TRP A 132 -6.79 11.33 0.94
C TRP A 132 -7.38 11.45 -0.45
N THR A 133 -6.81 12.34 -1.24
CA THR A 133 -7.19 12.57 -2.63
C THR A 133 -5.98 12.52 -3.54
N SER A 134 -6.22 12.38 -4.84
CA SER A 134 -5.22 12.73 -5.84
C SER A 134 -5.09 14.25 -6.01
N GLN A 135 -4.17 14.72 -6.85
CA GLN A 135 -4.06 16.13 -7.23
C GLN A 135 -5.00 16.53 -8.38
N LEU A 136 -5.82 15.60 -8.89
CA LEU A 136 -6.76 15.88 -9.99
C LEU A 136 -8.07 16.45 -9.45
N ARG A 137 -8.63 17.44 -10.17
CA ARG A 137 -9.76 18.28 -9.74
C ARG A 137 -10.96 17.47 -9.28
N ARG A 138 -11.31 16.42 -10.01
CA ARG A 138 -12.44 15.54 -9.68
C ARG A 138 -12.36 14.88 -8.30
N THR A 139 -11.18 14.44 -7.85
CA THR A 139 -11.05 13.88 -6.48
C THR A 139 -11.08 14.99 -5.43
N ILE A 140 -10.49 16.15 -5.76
CA ILE A 140 -10.47 17.33 -4.87
C ILE A 140 -11.89 17.85 -4.64
N GLN A 141 -12.65 18.10 -5.70
CA GLN A 141 -14.05 18.55 -5.63
C GLN A 141 -14.94 17.58 -4.85
N THR A 142 -14.70 16.27 -4.98
CA THR A 142 -15.42 15.25 -4.21
C THR A 142 -15.12 15.38 -2.70
N ALA A 143 -13.86 15.62 -2.32
CA ALA A 143 -13.47 15.77 -0.92
C ALA A 143 -13.87 17.13 -0.32
N GLU A 144 -13.88 18.20 -1.12
CA GLU A 144 -14.29 19.54 -0.68
C GLU A 144 -15.72 19.56 -0.12
N GLU A 145 -16.61 18.78 -0.72
CA GLU A 145 -18.01 18.67 -0.27
C GLU A 145 -18.15 18.06 1.13
N LEU A 146 -17.20 17.20 1.53
CA LEU A 146 -17.21 16.56 2.85
C LEU A 146 -17.04 17.57 3.99
N GLY A 147 -16.42 18.73 3.72
CA GLY A 147 -16.20 19.76 4.74
C GLY A 147 -15.17 19.37 5.81
N VAL A 148 -14.36 18.35 5.57
CA VAL A 148 -13.28 17.89 6.46
C VAL A 148 -11.91 18.13 5.85
N PRO A 149 -10.84 18.24 6.65
CA PRO A 149 -9.48 18.33 6.12
C PRO A 149 -9.13 17.10 5.29
N TYR A 150 -8.46 17.31 4.16
CA TYR A 150 -7.98 16.23 3.29
C TYR A 150 -6.53 16.50 2.84
N GLU A 151 -5.82 15.43 2.52
CA GLU A 151 -4.45 15.48 2.03
C GLU A 151 -4.40 15.08 0.55
N GLN A 152 -3.66 15.85 -0.26
CA GLN A 152 -3.51 15.60 -1.68
C GLN A 152 -2.20 14.87 -1.97
N TRP A 153 -2.29 13.71 -2.60
CA TRP A 153 -1.15 12.85 -2.91
C TRP A 153 -1.00 12.73 -4.43
N LYS A 154 0.08 13.28 -4.99
CA LYS A 154 0.35 13.16 -6.43
C LYS A 154 0.42 11.71 -6.91
N ILE A 155 0.93 10.82 -6.05
CA ILE A 155 1.03 9.38 -6.32
C ILE A 155 -0.33 8.66 -6.32
N LEU A 156 -1.42 9.33 -5.98
CA LEU A 156 -2.79 8.85 -6.18
C LEU A 156 -3.41 9.32 -7.50
N ASN A 157 -2.71 10.08 -8.35
CA ASN A 157 -3.21 10.44 -9.67
C ASN A 157 -3.50 9.19 -10.51
N GLU A 158 -4.49 9.29 -11.40
CA GLU A 158 -4.86 8.20 -12.31
C GLU A 158 -3.66 7.74 -13.15
N ILE A 159 -3.73 6.52 -13.68
CA ILE A 159 -2.75 6.01 -14.63
C ILE A 159 -2.58 7.00 -15.80
N ASP A 160 -1.33 7.36 -16.10
CA ASP A 160 -1.00 8.24 -17.22
C ASP A 160 -1.13 7.47 -18.54
N ALA A 161 -2.07 7.88 -19.40
CA ALA A 161 -2.28 7.28 -20.72
C ALA A 161 -1.35 7.87 -21.81
N GLY A 162 -0.43 8.77 -21.46
CA GLY A 162 0.56 9.36 -22.36
C GLY A 162 -0.07 10.02 -23.58
N VAL A 163 0.32 9.57 -24.78
CA VAL A 163 -0.25 10.09 -26.04
C VAL A 163 -1.74 9.80 -26.23
N CYS A 164 -2.33 8.93 -25.40
CA CYS A 164 -3.75 8.55 -25.43
C CYS A 164 -4.60 9.29 -24.39
N GLU A 165 -4.03 10.24 -23.65
CA GLU A 165 -4.79 11.15 -22.78
C GLU A 165 -5.88 11.90 -23.55
N GLU A 166 -7.03 12.12 -22.91
CA GLU A 166 -8.18 12.85 -23.46
C GLU A 166 -8.75 12.21 -24.76
N MET A 167 -8.63 10.89 -24.91
CA MET A 167 -9.21 10.14 -26.03
C MET A 167 -10.27 9.14 -25.55
N THR A 168 -11.25 8.87 -26.40
CA THR A 168 -12.13 7.71 -26.20
C THR A 168 -11.41 6.42 -26.60
N TYR A 169 -11.81 5.28 -26.04
CA TYR A 169 -11.27 3.99 -26.48
C TYR A 169 -11.46 3.73 -27.98
N LYS A 170 -12.56 4.22 -28.57
CA LYS A 170 -12.82 4.12 -30.01
C LYS A 170 -11.80 4.93 -30.82
N MET A 171 -11.48 6.15 -30.38
CA MET A 171 -10.45 6.97 -31.02
C MET A 171 -9.07 6.32 -30.92
N ILE A 172 -8.76 5.67 -29.80
CA ILE A 172 -7.49 4.94 -29.62
C ILE A 172 -7.44 3.74 -30.58
N GLU A 173 -8.52 2.97 -30.70
CA GLU A 173 -8.60 1.84 -31.65
C GLU A 173 -8.42 2.30 -33.10
N GLU A 174 -9.02 3.42 -33.49
CA GLU A 174 -8.89 3.97 -34.86
C GLU A 174 -7.51 4.56 -35.15
N LYS A 175 -6.91 5.29 -34.18
CA LYS A 175 -5.65 6.02 -34.37
C LYS A 175 -4.42 5.17 -34.09
N PHE A 176 -4.50 4.26 -33.13
CA PHE A 176 -3.41 3.41 -32.65
C PHE A 176 -3.89 1.94 -32.50
N PRO A 177 -4.29 1.27 -33.60
CA PRO A 177 -4.87 -0.08 -33.55
C PRO A 177 -3.92 -1.13 -32.97
N GLU A 178 -2.62 -1.01 -33.25
CA GLU A 178 -1.60 -1.91 -32.70
C GLU A 178 -1.47 -1.77 -31.17
N GLU A 179 -1.42 -0.53 -30.67
CA GLU A 179 -1.36 -0.23 -29.24
C GLU A 179 -2.62 -0.72 -28.50
N PHE A 180 -3.79 -0.52 -29.10
CA PHE A 180 -5.06 -1.02 -28.56
C PHE A 180 -5.06 -2.54 -28.43
N ALA A 181 -4.58 -3.26 -29.46
CA ALA A 181 -4.47 -4.72 -29.44
C ALA A 181 -3.42 -5.22 -28.44
N MET A 182 -2.25 -4.57 -28.35
CA MET A 182 -1.20 -4.92 -27.40
C MET A 182 -1.68 -4.75 -25.95
N ARG A 183 -2.45 -3.69 -25.66
CA ARG A 183 -3.04 -3.48 -24.34
C ARG A 183 -4.06 -4.54 -23.97
N ASP A 184 -4.84 -5.03 -24.94
CA ASP A 184 -5.82 -6.09 -24.69
C ASP A 184 -5.15 -7.45 -24.47
N LEU A 185 -3.98 -7.68 -25.07
CA LEU A 185 -3.21 -8.92 -24.92
C LEU A 185 -2.55 -9.03 -23.54
N ASP A 186 -1.93 -7.95 -23.05
CA ASP A 186 -1.25 -7.92 -21.76
C ASP A 186 -1.47 -6.57 -21.05
N LYS A 187 -2.68 -6.41 -20.48
CA LYS A 187 -3.11 -5.14 -19.89
C LYS A 187 -2.29 -4.73 -18.67
N TYR A 188 -1.70 -5.69 -17.95
CA TYR A 188 -0.91 -5.38 -16.76
C TYR A 188 0.46 -4.78 -17.11
N HIS A 189 1.19 -5.41 -18.04
CA HIS A 189 2.54 -4.96 -18.43
C HIS A 189 2.54 -3.93 -19.55
N TYR A 190 1.46 -3.81 -20.33
CA TYR A 190 1.37 -2.80 -21.38
C TYR A 190 1.55 -1.40 -20.79
N ARG A 191 2.52 -0.66 -21.32
CA ARG A 191 2.80 0.73 -20.99
C ARG A 191 2.34 1.61 -22.14
N TYR A 192 1.49 2.60 -21.85
CA TYR A 192 1.11 3.59 -22.85
C TYR A 192 2.35 4.34 -23.38
N PRO A 193 2.41 4.67 -24.69
CA PRO A 193 3.51 5.48 -25.21
C PRO A 193 3.56 6.85 -24.53
N GLY A 194 4.65 7.11 -23.81
CA GLY A 194 4.81 8.34 -23.00
C GLY A 194 4.02 8.35 -21.69
N GLY A 195 3.43 7.23 -21.28
CA GLY A 195 2.65 7.09 -20.05
C GLY A 195 3.09 5.89 -19.20
N GLU A 196 2.13 5.32 -18.47
CA GLU A 196 2.34 4.28 -17.46
C GLU A 196 1.71 2.93 -17.86
N SER A 197 2.18 1.86 -17.22
CA SER A 197 1.51 0.55 -17.12
C SER A 197 0.90 0.36 -15.73
N TYR A 198 0.08 -0.69 -15.54
CA TYR A 198 -0.37 -1.06 -14.19
C TYR A 198 0.82 -1.49 -13.29
N GLN A 199 1.88 -2.04 -13.87
CA GLN A 199 3.10 -2.35 -13.13
C GLN A 199 3.78 -1.09 -12.58
N ASP A 200 3.86 -0.02 -13.38
CA ASP A 200 4.40 1.28 -12.94
C ASP A 200 3.53 1.87 -11.83
N LEU A 201 2.21 1.74 -11.97
CA LEU A 201 1.24 2.20 -10.98
C LEU A 201 1.40 1.48 -9.64
N VAL A 202 1.59 0.16 -9.64
CA VAL A 202 1.85 -0.63 -8.42
C VAL A 202 3.13 -0.15 -7.71
N GLN A 203 4.20 0.12 -8.45
CA GLN A 203 5.44 0.65 -7.88
C GLN A 203 5.24 2.05 -7.29
N ARG A 204 4.50 2.92 -8.00
CA ARG A 204 4.17 4.28 -7.55
C ARG A 204 3.30 4.30 -6.29
N LEU A 205 2.41 3.32 -6.12
CA LEU A 205 1.49 3.22 -4.99
C LEU A 205 2.08 2.54 -3.76
N GLU A 206 3.29 1.98 -3.83
CA GLU A 206 3.95 1.35 -2.68
C GLU A 206 3.96 2.26 -1.43
N PRO A 207 4.32 3.55 -1.49
CA PRO A 207 4.29 4.42 -0.32
C PRO A 207 2.87 4.67 0.23
N VAL A 208 1.84 4.67 -0.63
CA VAL A 208 0.44 4.80 -0.18
C VAL A 208 0.04 3.57 0.62
N ILE A 209 0.36 2.38 0.13
CA ILE A 209 0.05 1.12 0.81
C ILE A 209 0.71 1.07 2.19
N MET A 210 1.99 1.46 2.28
CA MET A 210 2.69 1.51 3.57
C MET A 210 2.05 2.47 4.55
N GLU A 211 1.57 3.62 4.08
CA GLU A 211 0.87 4.57 4.94
C GLU A 211 -0.51 4.02 5.35
N LEU A 212 -1.24 3.33 4.46
CA LEU A 212 -2.52 2.68 4.80
C LEU A 212 -2.35 1.60 5.88
N GLU A 213 -1.27 0.83 5.85
CA GLU A 213 -0.95 -0.18 6.87
C GLU A 213 -0.58 0.43 8.23
N ARG A 214 -0.14 1.69 8.25
CA ARG A 214 0.29 2.42 9.45
C ARG A 214 -0.87 3.19 10.10
N GLN A 215 -1.87 3.55 9.31
CA GLN A 215 -2.95 4.44 9.72
C GLN A 215 -4.18 3.68 10.18
N GLY A 216 -5.01 4.36 10.98
CA GLY A 216 -6.32 3.85 11.39
C GLY A 216 -7.36 3.99 10.27
N ASN A 217 -8.44 4.71 10.56
CA ASN A 217 -9.53 4.90 9.61
C ASN A 217 -9.15 5.91 8.52
N VAL A 218 -9.14 5.47 7.26
CA VAL A 218 -8.76 6.31 6.11
C VAL A 218 -9.80 6.16 4.99
N LEU A 219 -10.22 7.28 4.40
CA LEU A 219 -10.98 7.34 3.16
C LEU A 219 -10.07 7.81 2.03
N VAL A 220 -9.91 6.98 1.00
CA VAL A 220 -9.14 7.30 -0.20
C VAL A 220 -10.10 7.53 -1.36
N ILE A 221 -10.16 8.79 -1.83
CA ILE A 221 -10.91 9.20 -3.01
C ILE A 221 -9.94 9.26 -4.20
N CYS A 222 -10.02 8.26 -5.07
CA CYS A 222 -9.05 8.08 -6.15
C CYS A 222 -9.73 7.81 -7.50
N HIS A 223 -9.12 6.95 -8.33
CA HIS A 223 -9.51 6.72 -9.72
C HIS A 223 -9.61 5.22 -10.02
N GLN A 224 -10.02 4.87 -11.23
CA GLN A 224 -10.34 3.47 -11.54
C GLN A 224 -9.10 2.58 -11.51
N ALA A 225 -7.99 2.97 -12.17
CA ALA A 225 -6.80 2.11 -12.18
C ALA A 225 -6.11 2.08 -10.82
N VAL A 226 -6.05 3.23 -10.14
CA VAL A 226 -5.49 3.35 -8.77
C VAL A 226 -6.26 2.48 -7.78
N MET A 227 -7.59 2.58 -7.77
CA MET A 227 -8.44 1.80 -6.86
C MET A 227 -8.30 0.29 -7.11
N ARG A 228 -8.16 -0.14 -8.37
CA ARG A 228 -7.88 -1.54 -8.71
C ARG A 228 -6.57 -2.03 -8.10
N CYS A 229 -5.49 -1.23 -8.18
CA CYS A 229 -4.21 -1.59 -7.56
C CYS A 229 -4.31 -1.71 -6.04
N LEU A 230 -4.98 -0.76 -5.38
CA LEU A 230 -5.17 -0.80 -3.92
C LEU A 230 -6.02 -2.01 -3.51
N LEU A 231 -7.11 -2.29 -4.22
CA LEU A 231 -7.94 -3.47 -3.94
C LEU A 231 -7.18 -4.78 -4.19
N ALA A 232 -6.38 -4.86 -5.24
CA ALA A 232 -5.61 -6.06 -5.52
C ALA A 232 -4.63 -6.38 -4.40
N TYR A 233 -4.04 -5.36 -3.77
CA TYR A 233 -3.19 -5.54 -2.59
C TYR A 233 -3.98 -6.13 -1.41
N PHE A 234 -5.08 -5.49 -1.00
CA PHE A 234 -5.84 -5.94 0.18
C PHE A 234 -6.60 -7.27 -0.02
N LEU A 235 -6.92 -7.62 -1.26
CA LEU A 235 -7.68 -8.83 -1.62
C LEU A 235 -6.81 -9.94 -2.20
N ASP A 236 -5.48 -9.80 -2.14
CA ASP A 236 -4.49 -10.76 -2.63
C ASP A 236 -4.80 -11.22 -4.08
N LYS A 237 -4.98 -10.25 -4.97
CA LYS A 237 -5.30 -10.49 -6.38
C LYS A 237 -4.05 -10.49 -7.24
N SER A 238 -4.02 -11.43 -8.19
CA SER A 238 -2.90 -11.58 -9.11
C SER A 238 -2.78 -10.40 -10.09
N ALA A 239 -1.60 -10.26 -10.69
CA ALA A 239 -1.34 -9.27 -11.74
C ALA A 239 -2.29 -9.42 -12.95
N ASP A 240 -2.73 -10.65 -13.24
CA ASP A 240 -3.66 -10.96 -14.33
C ASP A 240 -5.09 -10.47 -14.03
N GLU A 241 -5.51 -10.54 -12.77
CA GLU A 241 -6.85 -10.13 -12.33
C GLU A 241 -6.95 -8.62 -12.07
N LEU A 242 -5.87 -8.01 -11.56
CA LEU A 242 -5.83 -6.63 -11.08
C LEU A 242 -6.43 -5.61 -12.08
N PRO A 243 -6.05 -5.59 -13.37
CA PRO A 243 -6.58 -4.62 -14.33
C PRO A 243 -8.07 -4.73 -14.64
N TYR A 244 -8.73 -5.78 -14.14
CA TYR A 244 -10.13 -6.11 -14.42
C TYR A 244 -11.01 -6.15 -13.16
N LEU A 245 -10.46 -5.82 -11.98
CA LEU A 245 -11.26 -5.70 -10.76
C LEU A 245 -12.35 -4.62 -10.94
N MET A 246 -13.54 -4.90 -10.43
CA MET A 246 -14.69 -4.01 -10.57
C MET A 246 -14.62 -2.89 -9.55
N CYS A 247 -14.56 -1.65 -10.03
CA CYS A 247 -14.51 -0.44 -9.22
C CYS A 247 -15.53 0.57 -9.77
N PRO A 248 -16.84 0.33 -9.59
CA PRO A 248 -17.88 1.19 -10.16
C PRO A 248 -17.81 2.60 -9.58
N LEU A 249 -18.30 3.58 -10.34
CA LEU A 249 -18.53 4.92 -9.82
C LEU A 249 -19.60 4.88 -8.72
N HIS A 250 -19.57 5.90 -7.87
CA HIS A 250 -20.58 6.18 -6.84
C HIS A 250 -20.79 5.07 -5.80
N THR A 251 -19.79 4.21 -5.64
CA THR A 251 -19.78 3.10 -4.69
C THR A 251 -18.60 3.25 -3.74
N VAL A 252 -18.85 3.07 -2.45
CA VAL A 252 -17.82 3.02 -1.40
C VAL A 252 -17.54 1.57 -1.04
N LEU A 253 -16.28 1.18 -1.06
CA LEU A 253 -15.83 -0.12 -0.56
C LEU A 253 -15.19 0.07 0.81
N LYS A 254 -15.75 -0.56 1.83
CA LYS A 254 -15.16 -0.63 3.17
C LYS A 254 -14.37 -1.92 3.28
N LEU A 255 -13.07 -1.77 3.49
CA LEU A 255 -12.11 -2.82 3.72
C LEU A 255 -11.87 -2.94 5.22
N THR A 256 -12.07 -4.14 5.77
CA THR A 256 -11.75 -4.44 7.17
C THR A 256 -10.73 -5.58 7.19
N PRO A 257 -9.43 -5.27 7.44
CA PRO A 257 -8.39 -6.27 7.56
C PRO A 257 -8.71 -7.29 8.66
N VAL A 258 -8.51 -8.57 8.35
CA VAL A 258 -8.66 -9.70 9.28
C VAL A 258 -7.41 -10.58 9.19
N ALA A 259 -7.23 -11.49 10.15
CA ALA A 259 -5.97 -12.23 10.30
C ALA A 259 -5.44 -12.96 9.05
N TYR A 260 -6.30 -13.35 8.11
CA TYR A 260 -5.91 -14.03 6.85
C TYR A 260 -6.59 -13.43 5.62
N GLY A 261 -6.83 -12.13 5.62
CA GLY A 261 -7.39 -11.45 4.44
C GLY A 261 -8.05 -10.13 4.80
N CYS A 262 -9.04 -9.75 3.98
CA CYS A 262 -9.77 -8.51 4.17
C CYS A 262 -11.24 -8.74 3.83
N ASN A 263 -12.14 -8.33 4.73
CA ASN A 263 -13.57 -8.27 4.43
C ASN A 263 -13.86 -7.04 3.58
N VAL A 264 -14.80 -7.15 2.65
CA VAL A 264 -15.22 -6.07 1.76
C VAL A 264 -16.72 -5.88 1.87
N ASP A 265 -17.13 -4.74 2.40
CA ASP A 265 -18.52 -4.29 2.37
C ASP A 265 -18.67 -3.24 1.26
N THR A 266 -19.73 -3.37 0.46
CA THR A 266 -19.99 -2.51 -0.70
C THR A 266 -21.21 -1.65 -0.44
N PHE A 267 -21.06 -0.33 -0.52
CA PHE A 267 -22.11 0.65 -0.30
C PHE A 267 -22.33 1.47 -1.57
N ASP A 268 -23.44 1.19 -2.27
CA ASP A 268 -23.89 1.99 -3.41
C ASP A 268 -24.71 3.17 -2.90
N LEU A 269 -24.24 4.39 -3.16
CA LEU A 269 -24.83 5.64 -2.65
C LEU A 269 -26.04 6.13 -3.46
N LYS A 270 -26.56 5.32 -4.39
CA LYS A 270 -27.84 5.55 -5.10
C LYS A 270 -27.86 6.82 -5.97
N VAL A 271 -26.70 7.23 -6.45
CA VAL A 271 -26.56 8.27 -7.48
C VAL A 271 -26.15 7.60 -8.79
N GLU A 272 -26.91 7.81 -9.86
CA GLU A 272 -26.61 7.19 -11.15
C GLU A 272 -25.26 7.66 -11.71
N ALA A 273 -24.57 6.76 -12.41
CA ALA A 273 -23.33 7.05 -13.12
C ALA A 273 -23.20 6.21 -14.39
N VAL A 274 -22.42 6.70 -15.34
CA VAL A 274 -21.99 5.89 -16.50
C VAL A 274 -21.11 4.72 -16.06
N SER A 275 -21.20 3.59 -16.77
CA SER A 275 -20.26 2.49 -16.61
C SER A 275 -18.97 2.77 -17.39
N THR A 276 -17.83 2.66 -16.71
CA THR A 276 -16.49 2.85 -17.29
C THR A 276 -15.70 1.53 -17.39
N ASP A 277 -16.35 0.41 -17.08
CA ASP A 277 -15.75 -0.91 -17.10
C ASP A 277 -15.73 -1.50 -18.52
N ARG A 278 -14.55 -1.92 -18.96
CA ARG A 278 -14.33 -2.62 -20.22
C ARG A 278 -13.90 -4.06 -19.91
N PRO A 279 -14.78 -5.06 -20.12
CA PRO A 279 -14.45 -6.46 -19.84
C PRO A 279 -13.38 -6.97 -20.82
N LEU A 280 -12.70 -8.04 -20.43
CA LEU A 280 -11.77 -8.75 -21.31
C LEU A 280 -12.54 -9.33 -22.51
N ASN A 281 -12.24 -8.85 -23.71
CA ASN A 281 -12.70 -9.50 -24.94
C ASN A 281 -11.91 -10.81 -25.09
N LYS A 282 -12.51 -11.96 -24.72
CA LYS A 282 -11.95 -13.29 -24.97
C LYS A 282 -12.01 -13.61 -26.47
N VAL A 283 -11.22 -12.93 -27.29
CA VAL A 283 -10.96 -13.39 -28.67
C VAL A 283 -9.95 -14.52 -28.56
N ARG A 284 -10.32 -15.68 -29.11
CA ARG A 284 -9.57 -16.95 -29.03
C ARG A 284 -8.12 -16.76 -29.46
N THR A 285 -7.23 -17.27 -28.62
CA THR A 285 -5.81 -17.49 -28.84
C THR A 285 -5.58 -18.46 -29.99
N ASP A 286 -5.58 -17.97 -31.24
CA ASP A 286 -5.05 -18.72 -32.40
C ASP A 286 -4.04 -17.89 -33.22
N VAL A 287 -3.53 -16.79 -32.65
CA VAL A 287 -2.44 -16.03 -33.27
C VAL A 287 -1.16 -16.29 -32.49
N VAL A 288 -0.31 -17.10 -33.10
CA VAL A 288 1.07 -17.39 -32.69
C VAL A 288 1.77 -16.09 -32.27
N SER A 289 2.33 -16.09 -31.06
CA SER A 289 3.12 -15.00 -30.51
C SER A 289 4.19 -14.55 -31.51
N PRO A 290 4.16 -13.30 -32.03
CA PRO A 290 5.30 -12.79 -32.76
C PRO A 290 6.47 -12.69 -31.78
N ALA A 291 7.59 -13.32 -32.13
CA ALA A 291 8.79 -13.37 -31.32
C ALA A 291 9.15 -11.96 -30.82
N LEU A 292 9.16 -11.80 -29.49
CA LEU A 292 9.63 -10.61 -28.81
C LEU A 292 11.06 -10.31 -29.29
N LEU A 293 11.19 -9.36 -30.22
CA LEU A 293 12.47 -8.71 -30.53
C LEU A 293 12.83 -7.86 -29.31
N ARG A 294 13.44 -8.50 -28.30
CA ARG A 294 14.11 -7.81 -27.20
C ARG A 294 15.13 -6.85 -27.80
N ARG A 295 14.83 -5.55 -27.75
CA ARG A 295 15.85 -4.52 -27.85
C ARG A 295 16.70 -4.60 -26.57
N ASN A 296 17.94 -5.01 -26.75
CA ASN A 296 18.96 -5.22 -25.74
C ASN A 296 18.98 -4.14 -24.64
N SER A 297 18.54 -4.48 -23.43
CA SER A 297 19.04 -3.87 -22.19
C SER A 297 19.98 -4.88 -21.54
N PHE A 298 21.28 -4.58 -21.62
CA PHE A 298 22.35 -5.41 -21.09
C PHE A 298 22.49 -5.09 -19.59
N THR A 299 21.90 -5.92 -18.72
CA THR A 299 22.25 -5.97 -17.30
C THR A 299 23.30 -7.07 -17.11
N PRO A 300 24.54 -6.76 -16.68
CA PRO A 300 25.52 -7.81 -16.42
C PRO A 300 25.20 -8.50 -15.10
N LEU A 301 24.83 -9.78 -15.17
CA LEU A 301 24.82 -10.68 -14.03
C LEU A 301 26.25 -10.86 -13.51
N SER A 302 26.42 -10.76 -12.20
CA SER A 302 27.68 -11.01 -11.51
C SER A 302 28.20 -12.41 -11.83
N SER A 303 29.40 -12.51 -12.40
CA SER A 303 30.16 -13.76 -12.45
C SER A 303 31.49 -13.58 -11.73
N GLN A 304 31.77 -14.51 -10.82
CA GLN A 304 33.07 -14.68 -10.18
C GLN A 304 34.04 -15.22 -11.23
N ASP A 305 34.86 -14.36 -11.82
CA ASP A 305 36.16 -14.76 -12.37
C ASP A 305 37.01 -13.51 -12.65
N GLN A 306 37.94 -13.23 -11.73
CA GLN A 306 38.96 -12.21 -11.93
C GLN A 306 40.10 -12.77 -12.78
N ILE A 307 40.12 -12.42 -14.06
CA ILE A 307 41.36 -12.46 -14.86
C ILE A 307 41.81 -11.02 -15.10
N LYS A 308 42.84 -10.60 -14.37
CA LYS A 308 43.52 -9.31 -14.54
C LYS A 308 44.05 -9.18 -15.97
N ARG A 309 43.54 -8.21 -16.74
CA ARG A 309 44.18 -7.73 -17.97
C ARG A 309 44.85 -6.35 -17.73
N PRO A 310 46.04 -6.11 -18.28
CA PRO A 310 46.87 -4.95 -17.93
C PRO A 310 46.37 -3.65 -18.58
N ARG A 311 46.50 -2.54 -17.85
CA ARG A 311 46.12 -1.20 -18.30
C ARG A 311 47.13 -0.67 -19.34
N LEU A 312 46.65 -0.39 -20.54
CA LEU A 312 47.38 0.40 -21.54
C LEU A 312 47.23 1.90 -21.21
N HIS A 313 48.35 2.60 -21.13
CA HIS A 313 48.42 4.06 -21.02
C HIS A 313 47.97 4.72 -22.33
N SER A 314 47.22 5.82 -22.20
CA SER A 314 47.14 6.87 -23.23
C SER A 314 47.28 8.23 -22.53
N GLY A 315 48.27 9.02 -22.97
CA GLY A 315 48.66 10.33 -22.42
C GLY A 315 47.53 11.37 -22.59
N GLY A 316 47.36 12.30 -21.64
CA GLY A 316 48.11 13.55 -21.48
C GLY A 316 47.08 14.68 -21.70
N GLU A 317 46.70 15.50 -20.71
CA GLU A 317 47.36 16.74 -20.26
C GLU A 317 46.75 17.25 -18.91
N PRO A 318 47.35 18.23 -18.21
CA PRO A 318 47.45 18.29 -16.73
C PRO A 318 46.34 19.09 -16.00
N PRO A 319 46.22 18.95 -14.66
CA PRO A 319 45.12 19.53 -13.90
C PRO A 319 45.41 20.95 -13.39
N GLN A 320 44.43 21.85 -13.52
CA GLN A 320 44.37 23.08 -12.71
C GLN A 320 43.72 22.76 -11.37
N GLY A 321 44.45 23.01 -10.29
CA GLY A 321 44.04 22.72 -8.92
C GLY A 321 42.96 23.67 -8.40
N ARG A 322 42.01 23.10 -7.66
CA ARG A 322 41.26 23.80 -6.61
C ARG A 322 41.03 22.87 -5.42
N VAL A 323 41.50 23.34 -4.27
CA VAL A 323 41.32 22.78 -2.92
C VAL A 323 40.02 23.32 -2.35
N SER A 324 39.16 22.47 -1.78
CA SER A 324 38.39 22.67 -0.51
C SER A 324 37.33 21.56 -0.38
N GLN A 325 37.49 20.64 0.59
CA GLN A 325 36.94 20.63 1.96
C GLN A 325 35.74 19.65 2.07
N THR A 326 36.02 18.48 2.65
CA THR A 326 35.05 17.48 3.10
C THR A 326 34.44 17.92 4.44
N SER A 327 33.12 18.06 4.49
CA SER A 327 32.36 18.19 5.74
C SER A 327 32.02 16.80 6.28
N ALA A 328 32.57 16.47 7.45
CA ALA A 328 32.24 15.29 8.23
C ALA A 328 30.83 15.42 8.86
N LEU A 329 30.10 14.31 8.92
CA LEU A 329 28.88 14.14 9.71
C LEU A 329 29.24 14.07 11.21
N PRO A 330 28.51 14.73 12.12
CA PRO A 330 28.78 14.62 13.55
C PRO A 330 28.19 13.34 14.17
N ASP A 331 28.99 12.74 15.05
CA ASP A 331 28.68 11.60 15.93
C ASP A 331 27.46 11.84 16.83
N VAL A 332 26.57 10.86 16.92
CA VAL A 332 25.47 10.83 17.90
C VAL A 332 26.01 10.29 19.23
N GLN A 333 26.11 11.17 20.22
CA GLN A 333 26.47 10.85 21.60
C GLN A 333 25.38 10.00 22.29
N ARG A 334 25.83 8.95 22.99
CA ARG A 334 25.06 8.19 23.99
C ARG A 334 24.61 9.13 25.12
N PHE A 335 23.32 9.24 25.34
CA PHE A 335 22.77 9.75 26.60
C PHE A 335 22.51 8.56 27.55
N GLN A 336 23.24 8.53 28.66
CA GLN A 336 22.87 7.77 29.87
C GLN A 336 21.93 8.65 30.70
N ALA A 337 20.72 8.17 30.97
CA ALA A 337 19.84 8.76 31.97
C ALA A 337 20.16 8.14 33.33
N SER A 338 20.53 8.99 34.29
CA SER A 338 20.67 8.66 35.71
C SER A 338 19.31 8.78 36.40
N GLU A 339 18.88 7.72 37.09
CA GLU A 339 17.74 7.73 37.99
C GLU A 339 18.08 8.50 39.28
N GLU A 340 17.35 9.57 39.58
CA GLU A 340 17.30 10.16 40.92
C GLU A 340 15.99 9.76 41.59
N VAL A 341 16.13 9.10 42.74
CA VAL A 341 15.07 8.68 43.65
C VAL A 341 14.79 9.85 44.60
N HIS A 342 13.56 10.35 44.62
CA HIS A 342 13.08 11.24 45.68
C HIS A 342 12.17 10.46 46.64
N GLU A 343 12.70 10.17 47.82
CA GLU A 343 11.94 9.88 49.04
C GLU A 343 11.28 11.18 49.54
N ASP A 344 9.98 11.12 49.85
CA ASP A 344 9.36 12.07 50.77
C ASP A 344 8.52 11.30 51.79
N THR A 345 8.87 11.51 53.07
CA THR A 345 8.28 10.87 54.24
C THR A 345 7.26 11.81 54.91
N LEU A 346 6.07 11.25 55.15
CA LEU A 346 5.11 11.49 56.24
C LEU A 346 5.19 12.75 57.12
N ASN A 347 4.05 13.43 57.21
CA ASN A 347 3.25 13.71 58.42
C ASN A 347 2.01 14.52 57.96
N GLY A 348 0.75 14.27 58.27
CA GLY A 348 0.06 13.58 59.35
C GLY A 348 -1.16 14.47 59.68
N PHE A 349 -2.38 13.94 59.80
CA PHE A 349 -3.45 14.39 60.72
C PHE A 349 -4.76 13.60 60.49
N THR A 350 -5.06 12.78 61.51
CA THR A 350 -6.37 12.45 62.14
C THR A 350 -7.57 11.94 61.35
N ALA A 351 -8.02 10.77 61.82
CA ALA A 351 -9.32 10.14 61.61
C ALA A 351 -10.49 10.91 62.22
N ALA A 352 -11.67 10.75 61.61
CA ALA A 352 -12.97 10.88 62.27
C ALA A 352 -13.93 9.82 61.69
N ASP A 353 -14.70 9.25 62.59
CA ASP A 353 -15.53 8.05 62.48
C ASP A 353 -16.86 8.19 61.70
N ALA A 354 -17.33 7.01 61.26
CA ALA A 354 -18.70 6.45 61.35
C ALA A 354 -19.93 7.08 60.66
N ASP A 355 -20.67 6.15 60.03
CA ASP A 355 -22.13 6.03 59.84
C ASP A 355 -22.91 7.14 59.12
N ASP A 356 -23.28 6.88 57.85
CA ASP A 356 -24.64 6.43 57.41
C ASP A 356 -24.63 6.03 55.91
#